data_AF-A0A7Y8QAU9-F1
#
_entry.id   AF-A0A7Y8QAU9-F1
#
_cell.length_a   1.000
_cell.length_b   1.000
_cell.length_c   1.000
_cell.angle_alpha   90.00
_cell.angle_beta   90.00
_cell.angle_gamma   90.00
#
_symmetry.space_group_name_H-M   'P 1'
#
loop_
_entity.id
_entity.type
_entity.pdbx_description
1 polymer ?
#
loop_
_entity_poly.entity_id
_entity_poly.type
_entity_poly.pdbx_seq_one_letter_code
_entity_poly.pdbx_strand_id
1 'polypeptide(L)'
;MAVGDVTMPLMHVVQGVKIGSTEAYVRYPNRRDLVIFEFAEGSNVAGVFTQSAFAAAPVLLSKKHLAENTPRYLIINTGNANAATGTVGYKNAETTCAKLAELAGVQANQILPFSTGVIGEQLPIERLVQGIQPALNDLNADRWTEAASGIMTTDTTPKGASEQFELDGVTYTMTGISKGAGMIRPNMATMLSFVATDAPISKVLVQQLLQTTVEHSFNRITIDGDTSTNDSCIFVATGLAGGAEIESQDDPRYQQVLDVLARIMNRLAQLIVRDGEGATKFITVQVDGGENTQECCDVAYSVAESPLIKTALFASDPNWGRIVMAIGKAGVPNLDSSKVQVWLGDVQICLDGGANPDYTEEAGAAVMAEKEITIRIDLGRGTAKDTVYTCDFSYDYVKINADYRS
;
A
#
# COMPACT_ATOMS: atom_id res chain seq x y z
N MET A 1 3.99 -12.62 -13.57
CA MET A 1 4.86 -13.03 -12.45
C MET A 1 5.44 -11.76 -11.87
N ALA A 2 5.53 -11.65 -10.54
CA ALA A 2 6.04 -10.45 -9.91
C ALA A 2 7.53 -10.17 -10.24
N VAL A 3 7.93 -8.91 -10.11
CA VAL A 3 9.22 -8.37 -10.56
C VAL A 3 10.19 -8.15 -9.40
N GLY A 4 11.39 -8.69 -9.50
CA GLY A 4 12.47 -8.50 -8.52
C GLY A 4 12.25 -9.31 -7.24
N ASP A 5 12.73 -8.81 -6.11
CA ASP A 5 12.58 -9.48 -4.82
C ASP A 5 11.16 -9.29 -4.24
N VAL A 6 10.39 -10.37 -4.26
CA VAL A 6 9.07 -10.46 -3.62
C VAL A 6 9.00 -11.52 -2.52
N THR A 7 10.16 -11.93 -2.02
CA THR A 7 10.27 -12.98 -1.00
C THR A 7 9.53 -12.56 0.25
N MET A 8 8.68 -13.46 0.76
CA MET A 8 8.08 -13.33 2.07
C MET A 8 9.17 -13.59 3.13
N PRO A 9 9.51 -12.61 3.99
CA PRO A 9 10.49 -12.82 5.04
C PRO A 9 9.92 -13.73 6.14
N LEU A 10 10.74 -14.06 7.13
CA LEU A 10 10.21 -14.58 8.39
C LEU A 10 9.27 -13.52 8.99
N MET A 11 7.99 -13.85 9.13
CA MET A 11 7.00 -12.95 9.71
C MET A 11 7.01 -13.12 11.23
N HIS A 12 7.72 -12.22 11.92
CA HIS A 12 7.86 -12.28 13.38
C HIS A 12 6.54 -12.01 14.09
N VAL A 13 6.32 -12.72 15.20
CA VAL A 13 5.18 -12.53 16.08
C VAL A 13 5.27 -11.15 16.74
N VAL A 14 4.19 -10.37 16.65
CA VAL A 14 4.03 -9.11 17.39
C VAL A 14 3.26 -9.42 18.67
N GLN A 15 3.85 -9.17 19.84
CA GLN A 15 3.17 -9.46 21.10
C GLN A 15 1.84 -8.70 21.19
N GLY A 16 0.76 -9.39 21.52
CA GLY A 16 -0.57 -8.77 21.61
C GLY A 16 -1.35 -8.69 20.31
N VAL A 17 -0.86 -9.29 19.23
CA VAL A 17 -1.61 -9.51 17.99
C VAL A 17 -1.88 -10.99 17.82
N LYS A 18 -3.13 -11.35 17.54
CA LYS A 18 -3.50 -12.68 17.03
C LYS A 18 -4.26 -12.54 15.73
N ILE A 19 -4.09 -13.48 14.82
CA ILE A 19 -4.73 -13.46 13.52
C ILE A 19 -5.33 -14.83 13.26
N GLY A 20 -6.55 -14.84 12.76
CA GLY A 20 -7.26 -16.05 12.37
C GLY A 20 -7.84 -15.84 10.98
N SER A 21 -7.97 -16.91 10.22
CA SER A 21 -8.67 -16.83 8.93
C SER A 21 -9.43 -18.09 8.60
N THR A 22 -10.33 -18.01 7.62
CA THR A 22 -11.11 -19.16 7.18
C THR A 22 -11.51 -19.00 5.72
N GLU A 23 -11.97 -20.10 5.12
CA GLU A 23 -12.78 -20.07 3.92
C GLU A 23 -14.22 -19.73 4.32
N ALA A 24 -14.65 -18.50 4.05
CA ALA A 24 -16.02 -18.04 4.22
C ALA A 24 -16.82 -18.15 2.91
N TYR A 25 -16.18 -18.53 1.80
CA TYR A 25 -16.83 -18.74 0.50
C TYR A 25 -17.57 -17.49 0.00
N VAL A 26 -16.95 -16.32 0.21
CA VAL A 26 -17.47 -15.02 -0.24
C VAL A 26 -17.55 -14.98 -1.76
N ARG A 27 -16.54 -15.51 -2.46
CA ARG A 27 -16.59 -15.64 -3.93
C ARG A 27 -16.08 -16.98 -4.45
N TYR A 28 -14.90 -17.42 -3.99
CA TYR A 28 -14.22 -18.59 -4.55
C TYR A 28 -14.15 -19.75 -3.54
N PRO A 29 -14.26 -21.01 -4.00
CA PRO A 29 -14.00 -22.17 -3.15
C PRO A 29 -12.49 -22.38 -2.90
N ASN A 30 -12.14 -23.06 -1.80
CA ASN A 30 -10.77 -23.47 -1.46
C ASN A 30 -9.79 -22.28 -1.33
N ARG A 31 -10.30 -21.12 -0.89
CA ARG A 31 -9.52 -19.91 -0.65
C ARG A 31 -9.94 -19.34 0.68
N ARG A 32 -8.96 -19.07 1.55
CA ARG A 32 -9.20 -18.26 2.75
C ARG A 32 -9.51 -16.84 2.29
N ASP A 33 -10.70 -16.36 2.62
CA ASP A 33 -11.24 -15.09 2.11
C ASP A 33 -11.91 -14.27 3.22
N LEU A 34 -11.73 -14.70 4.48
CA LEU A 34 -12.07 -13.95 5.68
C LEU A 34 -10.89 -14.02 6.66
N VAL A 35 -10.40 -12.84 7.07
CA VAL A 35 -9.30 -12.68 8.02
C VAL A 35 -9.77 -11.82 9.18
N ILE A 36 -9.42 -12.22 10.41
CA ILE A 36 -9.70 -11.47 11.64
C ILE A 36 -8.38 -11.21 12.35
N PHE A 37 -8.12 -9.94 12.68
CA PHE A 37 -7.08 -9.55 13.63
C PHE A 37 -7.72 -9.30 14.99
N GLU A 38 -7.08 -9.78 16.05
CA GLU A 38 -7.36 -9.45 17.44
C GLU A 38 -6.17 -8.67 18.01
N PHE A 39 -6.45 -7.56 18.67
CA PHE A 39 -5.48 -6.77 19.41
C PHE A 39 -5.71 -6.86 20.91
N ALA A 40 -4.62 -6.91 21.66
CA ALA A 40 -4.64 -6.85 23.12
C ALA A 40 -5.30 -5.55 23.60
N GLU A 41 -5.95 -5.62 24.76
CA GLU A 41 -6.50 -4.44 25.42
C GLU A 41 -5.39 -3.44 25.75
N GLY A 42 -5.66 -2.15 25.53
CA GLY A 42 -4.65 -1.09 25.67
C GLY A 42 -3.87 -0.76 24.38
N SER A 43 -4.05 -1.52 23.29
CA SER A 43 -3.41 -1.21 22.01
C SER A 43 -3.86 0.15 21.44
N ASN A 44 -2.91 0.93 20.93
CA ASN A 44 -3.18 2.17 20.20
C ASN A 44 -3.28 1.86 18.70
N VAL A 45 -4.39 2.28 18.07
CA VAL A 45 -4.69 2.00 16.66
C VAL A 45 -4.92 3.32 15.91
N ALA A 46 -4.28 3.45 14.75
CA ALA A 46 -4.51 4.54 13.81
C ALA A 46 -4.90 3.98 12.44
N GLY A 47 -5.65 4.77 11.67
CA GLY A 47 -6.07 4.41 10.33
C GLY A 47 -6.09 5.61 9.39
N VAL A 48 -5.67 5.38 8.15
CA VAL A 48 -5.91 6.29 7.02
C VAL A 48 -6.67 5.53 5.95
N PHE A 49 -7.47 6.26 5.18
CA PHE A 49 -8.49 5.67 4.31
C PHE A 49 -8.64 6.49 3.04
N THR A 50 -9.18 5.86 1.99
CA THR A 50 -9.52 6.53 0.72
C THR A 50 -10.35 7.80 0.93
N GLN A 51 -10.10 8.77 0.06
CA GLN A 51 -10.88 10.00 -0.11
C GLN A 51 -11.88 9.91 -1.28
N SER A 52 -11.99 8.75 -1.92
CA SER A 52 -12.94 8.54 -3.01
C SER A 52 -14.35 8.99 -2.58
N ALA A 53 -15.02 9.76 -3.46
CA ALA A 53 -16.43 10.12 -3.26
C ALA A 53 -17.33 8.87 -3.25
N PHE A 54 -16.86 7.75 -3.81
CA PHE A 54 -17.50 6.44 -3.76
C PHE A 54 -16.91 5.52 -2.68
N ALA A 55 -16.35 6.09 -1.60
CA ALA A 55 -15.84 5.33 -0.46
C ALA A 55 -16.86 4.26 -0.02
N ALA A 56 -16.39 3.02 0.05
CA ALA A 56 -17.23 1.86 0.29
C ALA A 56 -17.85 1.88 1.69
N ALA A 57 -18.97 1.17 1.85
CA ALA A 57 -19.64 0.98 3.14
C ALA A 57 -18.68 0.61 4.30
N PRO A 58 -17.78 -0.38 4.18
CA PRO A 58 -16.83 -0.72 5.25
C PRO A 58 -15.87 0.42 5.59
N VAL A 59 -15.45 1.24 4.62
CA VAL A 59 -14.57 2.39 4.87
C VAL A 59 -15.27 3.44 5.72
N LEU A 60 -16.52 3.78 5.35
CA LEU A 60 -17.32 4.75 6.10
C LEU A 60 -17.55 4.28 7.54
N LEU A 61 -17.87 3.00 7.71
CA LEU A 61 -18.09 2.41 9.03
C LEU A 61 -16.80 2.34 9.86
N SER A 62 -15.68 1.96 9.24
CA SER A 62 -14.37 1.94 9.88
C SER A 62 -13.94 3.32 10.38
N LYS A 63 -14.12 4.39 9.58
CA LYS A 63 -13.87 5.77 10.00
C LYS A 63 -14.70 6.15 11.22
N LYS A 64 -15.99 5.79 11.22
CA LYS A 64 -16.90 6.05 12.33
C LYS A 64 -16.45 5.32 13.61
N HIS A 65 -16.21 4.02 13.52
CA HIS A 65 -15.82 3.19 14.67
C HIS A 65 -14.48 3.65 15.28
N LEU A 66 -13.49 3.95 14.44
CA LEU A 66 -12.18 4.44 14.89
C LEU A 66 -12.26 5.78 15.64
N ALA A 67 -13.23 6.64 15.29
CA ALA A 67 -13.46 7.91 15.97
C ALA A 67 -14.20 7.74 17.32
N GLU A 68 -15.01 6.70 17.45
CA GLU A 68 -15.87 6.45 18.63
C GLU A 68 -15.16 5.62 19.71
N ASN A 69 -14.28 4.69 19.34
CA ASN A 69 -13.67 3.75 20.29
C ASN A 69 -12.28 3.30 19.82
N THR A 70 -11.52 2.69 20.72
CA THR A 70 -10.27 2.01 20.37
C THR A 70 -10.60 0.61 19.82
N PRO A 71 -10.26 0.31 18.55
CA PRO A 71 -10.49 -0.99 17.96
C PRO A 71 -9.78 -2.11 18.70
N ARG A 72 -10.49 -3.24 18.86
CA ARG A 72 -9.96 -4.52 19.35
C ARG A 72 -9.84 -5.54 18.24
N TYR A 73 -10.59 -5.39 17.15
CA TYR A 73 -10.55 -6.30 16.02
C TYR A 73 -10.58 -5.59 14.67
N LEU A 74 -9.93 -6.22 13.68
CA LEU A 74 -10.18 -5.96 12.27
C LEU A 74 -10.85 -7.19 11.66
N ILE A 75 -11.76 -6.98 10.71
CA ILE A 75 -12.35 -8.07 9.92
C ILE A 75 -12.27 -7.72 8.44
N ILE A 76 -11.61 -8.58 7.67
CA ILE A 76 -11.28 -8.35 6.27
C ILE A 76 -11.89 -9.47 5.43
N ASN A 77 -12.72 -9.12 4.46
CA ASN A 77 -13.21 -10.07 3.46
C ASN A 77 -12.63 -9.80 2.06
N THR A 78 -12.43 -10.84 1.27
CA THR A 78 -11.96 -10.74 -0.11
C THR A 78 -12.96 -11.31 -1.12
N GLY A 79 -12.84 -10.90 -2.38
CA GLY A 79 -13.75 -11.30 -3.47
C GLY A 79 -14.97 -10.39 -3.65
N ASN A 80 -15.32 -9.56 -2.67
CA ASN A 80 -16.40 -8.57 -2.77
C ASN A 80 -15.98 -7.30 -2.03
N ALA A 81 -16.05 -6.15 -2.70
CA ALA A 81 -15.61 -4.86 -2.13
C ALA A 81 -16.67 -4.20 -1.22
N ASN A 82 -17.93 -4.64 -1.24
CA ASN A 82 -19.05 -3.98 -0.61
C ASN A 82 -19.07 -2.47 -0.89
N ALA A 83 -18.79 -2.12 -2.14
CA ALA A 83 -18.74 -0.76 -2.66
C ALA A 83 -19.87 -0.55 -3.67
N ALA A 84 -20.43 0.66 -3.70
CA ALA A 84 -21.62 1.00 -4.50
C ALA A 84 -22.84 0.07 -4.26
N THR A 85 -23.00 -0.42 -3.02
CA THR A 85 -24.04 -1.38 -2.60
C THR A 85 -25.21 -0.74 -1.82
N GLY A 86 -25.21 0.60 -1.71
CA GLY A 86 -26.26 1.39 -1.06
C GLY A 86 -26.47 1.06 0.41
N THR A 87 -27.67 1.36 0.92
CA THR A 87 -28.05 1.14 2.33
C THR A 87 -27.93 -0.32 2.76
N VAL A 88 -28.20 -1.27 1.85
CA VAL A 88 -28.07 -2.70 2.12
C VAL A 88 -26.62 -3.07 2.40
N GLY A 89 -25.68 -2.60 1.58
CA GLY A 89 -24.26 -2.82 1.79
C GLY A 89 -23.73 -2.22 3.09
N TYR A 90 -24.18 -1.01 3.44
CA TYR A 90 -23.88 -0.40 4.73
C TYR A 90 -24.41 -1.25 5.89
N LYS A 91 -25.66 -1.73 5.77
CA LYS A 91 -26.24 -2.60 6.80
C LYS A 91 -25.50 -3.93 6.93
N ASN A 92 -25.03 -4.50 5.83
CA ASN A 92 -24.23 -5.72 5.84
C ASN A 92 -22.88 -5.52 6.56
N ALA A 93 -22.25 -4.35 6.41
CA ALA A 93 -21.05 -4.00 7.17
C ALA A 93 -21.34 -3.90 8.68
N GLU A 94 -22.47 -3.28 9.06
CA GLU A 94 -22.91 -3.25 10.47
C GLU A 94 -23.19 -4.65 11.03
N THR A 95 -23.89 -5.50 10.28
CA THR A 95 -24.20 -6.88 10.67
C THR A 95 -22.92 -7.69 10.88
N THR A 96 -21.92 -7.50 10.01
CA THR A 96 -20.61 -8.14 10.12
C THR A 96 -19.93 -7.77 11.44
N CYS A 97 -19.88 -6.47 11.75
CA CYS A 97 -19.29 -5.98 13.01
C CYS A 97 -20.09 -6.46 14.22
N ALA A 98 -21.42 -6.37 14.17
CA ALA A 98 -22.29 -6.79 15.27
C ALA A 98 -22.12 -8.29 15.58
N LYS A 99 -21.98 -9.14 14.55
CA LYS A 99 -21.78 -10.57 14.78
C LYS A 99 -20.44 -10.87 15.41
N LEU A 100 -19.35 -10.28 14.91
CA LEU A 100 -18.04 -10.46 15.51
C LEU A 100 -18.02 -9.93 16.95
N ALA A 101 -18.66 -8.79 17.23
CA ALA A 101 -18.77 -8.25 18.58
C ALA A 101 -19.50 -9.18 19.55
N GLU A 102 -20.62 -9.76 19.11
CA GLU A 102 -21.38 -10.77 19.87
C GLU A 102 -20.48 -11.97 20.23
N LEU A 103 -19.77 -12.52 19.26
CA LEU A 103 -18.94 -13.71 19.45
C LEU A 103 -17.68 -13.44 20.29
N ALA A 104 -17.08 -12.26 20.14
CA ALA A 104 -15.85 -11.87 20.85
C ALA A 104 -16.14 -11.20 22.22
N GLY A 105 -17.40 -10.88 22.54
CA GLY A 105 -17.77 -10.22 23.79
C GLY A 105 -17.29 -8.77 23.89
N VAL A 106 -17.22 -8.05 22.77
CA VAL A 106 -16.78 -6.64 22.69
C VAL A 106 -17.89 -5.75 22.11
N GLN A 107 -17.69 -4.43 22.08
CA GLN A 107 -18.64 -3.52 21.44
C GLN A 107 -18.45 -3.52 19.92
N ALA A 108 -19.55 -3.37 19.17
CA ALA A 108 -19.51 -3.35 17.70
C ALA A 108 -18.61 -2.23 17.14
N ASN A 109 -18.52 -1.08 17.82
CA ASN A 109 -17.64 0.01 17.42
C ASN A 109 -16.16 -0.19 17.80
N GLN A 110 -15.79 -1.34 18.39
CA GLN A 110 -14.40 -1.78 18.54
C GLN A 110 -13.94 -2.67 17.37
N ILE A 111 -14.72 -2.77 16.29
CA ILE A 111 -14.42 -3.61 15.13
C ILE A 111 -14.31 -2.73 13.89
N LEU A 112 -13.21 -2.84 13.15
CA LEU A 112 -13.07 -2.16 11.87
C LEU A 112 -13.27 -3.17 10.72
N PRO A 113 -14.31 -3.00 9.87
CA PRO A 113 -14.51 -3.83 8.70
C PRO A 113 -13.73 -3.32 7.48
N PHE A 114 -13.18 -4.25 6.70
CA PHE A 114 -12.53 -4.01 5.42
C PHE A 114 -12.99 -5.02 4.38
N SER A 115 -13.07 -4.58 3.12
CA SER A 115 -13.53 -5.42 2.02
C SER A 115 -12.72 -5.09 0.77
N THR A 116 -12.48 -6.08 -0.08
CA THR A 116 -11.82 -5.89 -1.39
C THR A 116 -12.36 -6.90 -2.41
N GLY A 117 -12.48 -6.51 -3.67
CA GLY A 117 -12.98 -7.36 -4.74
C GLY A 117 -13.96 -6.63 -5.66
N VAL A 118 -15.02 -7.30 -6.11
CA VAL A 118 -15.95 -6.73 -7.09
C VAL A 118 -16.81 -5.61 -6.48
N ILE A 119 -16.97 -4.51 -7.22
CA ILE A 119 -17.84 -3.36 -6.92
C ILE A 119 -19.24 -3.58 -7.50
N GLY A 120 -20.27 -3.20 -6.75
CA GLY A 120 -21.68 -3.23 -7.18
C GLY A 120 -22.43 -4.54 -6.89
N GLU A 121 -21.76 -5.53 -6.31
CA GLU A 121 -22.36 -6.80 -5.90
C GLU A 121 -22.63 -6.81 -4.39
N GLN A 122 -23.82 -7.27 -3.97
CA GLN A 122 -24.11 -7.41 -2.54
C GLN A 122 -23.23 -8.49 -1.90
N LEU A 123 -22.75 -8.20 -0.69
CA LEU A 123 -22.00 -9.14 0.11
C LEU A 123 -22.88 -10.36 0.44
N PRO A 124 -22.41 -11.61 0.25
CA PRO A 124 -23.13 -12.81 0.67
C PRO A 124 -23.07 -12.94 2.19
N ILE A 125 -23.85 -12.10 2.87
CA ILE A 125 -23.72 -11.82 4.30
C ILE A 125 -23.89 -13.07 5.15
N GLU A 126 -24.76 -14.00 4.78
CA GLU A 126 -24.97 -15.25 5.51
C GLU A 126 -23.71 -16.10 5.54
N ARG A 127 -22.99 -16.20 4.41
CA ARG A 127 -21.74 -16.96 4.32
C ARG A 127 -20.64 -16.31 5.15
N LEU A 128 -20.53 -14.98 5.06
CA LEU A 128 -19.55 -14.23 5.84
C LEU A 128 -19.79 -14.41 7.34
N VAL A 129 -21.03 -14.21 7.80
CA VAL A 129 -21.43 -14.37 9.21
C VAL A 129 -21.12 -15.78 9.73
N GLN A 130 -21.36 -16.81 8.92
CA GLN A 130 -21.02 -18.20 9.27
C GLN A 130 -19.50 -18.43 9.37
N GLY A 131 -18.70 -17.71 8.58
CA GLY A 131 -17.24 -17.76 8.61
C GLY A 131 -16.59 -17.08 9.82
N ILE A 132 -17.29 -16.20 10.54
CA ILE A 132 -16.69 -15.44 11.66
C ILE A 132 -16.22 -16.37 12.79
N GLN A 133 -17.05 -17.33 13.22
CA GLN A 133 -16.66 -18.25 14.31
C GLN A 133 -15.47 -19.14 13.92
N PRO A 134 -15.44 -19.79 12.74
CA PRO A 134 -14.24 -20.49 12.28
C PRO A 134 -12.98 -19.63 12.26
N ALA A 135 -13.05 -18.38 11.78
CA ALA A 135 -11.90 -17.47 11.80
C ALA A 135 -11.44 -17.14 13.24
N LEU A 136 -12.37 -16.91 14.18
CA LEU A 136 -12.05 -16.72 15.59
C LEU A 136 -11.39 -17.96 16.22
N ASN A 137 -11.84 -19.15 15.86
CA ASN A 137 -11.28 -20.40 16.39
C ASN A 137 -9.83 -20.65 15.93
N ASP A 138 -9.39 -20.02 14.83
CA ASP A 138 -8.03 -20.13 14.30
C ASP A 138 -7.10 -18.98 14.75
N LEU A 139 -7.54 -18.09 15.65
CA LEU A 139 -6.72 -17.00 16.16
C LEU A 139 -5.42 -17.50 16.80
N ASN A 140 -4.29 -17.15 16.19
CA ASN A 140 -2.95 -17.44 16.71
C ASN A 140 -1.98 -16.29 16.38
N ALA A 141 -0.90 -16.17 17.14
CA ALA A 141 0.07 -15.09 17.05
C ALA A 141 1.00 -15.21 15.81
N ASP A 142 1.11 -16.40 15.22
CA ASP A 142 2.03 -16.76 14.13
C ASP A 142 1.37 -16.84 12.74
N ARG A 143 0.22 -16.19 12.54
CA ARG A 143 -0.64 -16.32 11.35
C ARG A 143 -0.51 -15.23 10.29
N TRP A 144 0.56 -14.44 10.32
CA TRP A 144 0.76 -13.33 9.39
C TRP A 144 0.85 -13.76 7.93
N THR A 145 1.47 -14.91 7.64
CA THR A 145 1.61 -15.42 6.27
C THR A 145 0.24 -15.84 5.69
N GLU A 146 -0.55 -16.57 6.46
CA GLU A 146 -1.90 -16.97 6.08
C GLU A 146 -2.83 -15.76 5.94
N ALA A 147 -2.66 -14.76 6.80
CA ALA A 147 -3.38 -13.50 6.69
C ALA A 147 -3.03 -12.76 5.39
N ALA A 148 -1.75 -12.67 5.03
CA ALA A 148 -1.28 -12.08 3.77
C ALA A 148 -1.93 -12.78 2.56
N SER A 149 -1.99 -14.11 2.56
CA SER A 149 -2.70 -14.87 1.52
C SER A 149 -4.22 -14.64 1.53
N GLY A 150 -4.81 -14.54 2.73
CA GLY A 150 -6.25 -14.37 2.91
C GLY A 150 -6.80 -13.02 2.42
N ILE A 151 -5.97 -11.99 2.37
CA ILE A 151 -6.36 -10.63 1.92
C ILE A 151 -6.13 -10.38 0.41
N MET A 152 -5.52 -11.32 -0.31
CA MET A 152 -5.24 -11.18 -1.75
C MET A 152 -6.53 -11.13 -2.59
N THR A 153 -6.46 -10.50 -3.77
CA THR A 153 -7.47 -10.64 -4.84
C THR A 153 -6.83 -11.14 -6.13
N THR A 154 -6.37 -10.21 -6.98
CA THR A 154 -5.67 -10.41 -8.26
C THR A 154 -4.15 -10.47 -8.08
N ASP A 155 -3.67 -10.19 -6.87
CA ASP A 155 -2.30 -10.41 -6.43
C ASP A 155 -1.81 -11.82 -6.81
N THR A 156 -0.57 -11.94 -7.31
CA THR A 156 0.02 -13.23 -7.66
C THR A 156 0.85 -13.83 -6.52
N THR A 157 1.26 -12.99 -5.56
CA THR A 157 2.01 -13.40 -4.37
C THR A 157 1.52 -12.66 -3.11
N PRO A 158 1.52 -13.31 -1.94
CA PRO A 158 1.30 -12.61 -0.67
C PRO A 158 2.46 -11.63 -0.41
N LYS A 159 2.16 -10.53 0.30
CA LYS A 159 3.09 -9.42 0.54
C LYS A 159 3.27 -9.21 2.03
N GLY A 160 4.51 -9.22 2.51
CA GLY A 160 4.81 -9.04 3.91
C GLY A 160 6.18 -8.41 4.15
N ALA A 161 6.30 -7.75 5.31
CA ALA A 161 7.52 -7.17 5.82
C ALA A 161 7.54 -7.35 7.34
N SER A 162 8.72 -7.64 7.89
CA SER A 162 8.89 -7.83 9.33
C SER A 162 10.31 -7.46 9.74
N GLU A 163 10.45 -6.72 10.83
CA GLU A 163 11.73 -6.28 11.37
C GLU A 163 11.69 -6.34 12.90
N GLN A 164 12.78 -6.79 13.52
CA GLN A 164 13.01 -6.64 14.95
C GLN A 164 14.09 -5.57 15.18
N PHE A 165 13.89 -4.74 16.20
CA PHE A 165 14.78 -3.63 16.52
C PHE A 165 14.87 -3.44 18.04
N GLU A 166 15.99 -2.88 18.51
CA GLU A 166 16.24 -2.66 19.94
C GLU A 166 16.15 -1.18 20.29
N LEU A 167 15.44 -0.85 21.37
CA LEU A 167 15.49 0.47 22.03
C LEU A 167 15.67 0.26 23.52
N ASP A 168 16.63 0.96 24.13
CA ASP A 168 16.92 0.88 25.57
C ASP A 168 17.09 -0.56 26.11
N GLY A 169 17.65 -1.47 25.32
CA GLY A 169 17.84 -2.88 25.70
C GLY A 169 16.60 -3.76 25.61
N VAL A 170 15.49 -3.25 25.06
CA VAL A 170 14.26 -4.03 24.79
C VAL A 170 14.14 -4.28 23.29
N THR A 171 13.95 -5.54 22.91
CA THR A 171 13.68 -5.93 21.52
C THR A 171 12.18 -5.80 21.22
N TYR A 172 11.87 -4.99 20.21
CA TYR A 172 10.53 -4.80 19.65
C TYR A 172 10.42 -5.47 18.29
N THR A 173 9.21 -5.84 17.92
CA THR A 173 8.88 -6.44 16.63
C THR A 173 7.87 -5.55 15.91
N MET A 174 8.12 -5.28 14.64
CA MET A 174 7.15 -4.65 13.74
C MET A 174 6.92 -5.55 12.53
N THR A 175 5.67 -5.92 12.30
CA THR A 175 5.27 -6.82 11.21
C THR A 175 4.07 -6.24 10.48
N GLY A 176 4.06 -6.35 9.16
CA GLY A 176 2.98 -5.84 8.34
C GLY A 176 2.75 -6.63 7.06
N ILE A 177 1.53 -6.55 6.56
CA ILE A 177 1.09 -7.16 5.30
C ILE A 177 0.35 -6.12 4.47
N SER A 178 0.41 -6.28 3.15
CA SER A 178 -0.36 -5.46 2.21
C SER A 178 -0.98 -6.30 1.11
N LYS A 179 -1.92 -5.72 0.37
CA LYS A 179 -2.51 -6.33 -0.83
C LYS A 179 -2.84 -5.24 -1.85
N GLY A 180 -2.76 -5.54 -3.13
CA GLY A 180 -2.89 -4.59 -4.22
C GLY A 180 -2.11 -5.08 -5.43
N ALA A 181 -2.70 -4.96 -6.62
CA ALA A 181 -2.07 -5.32 -7.90
C ALA A 181 -2.69 -4.57 -9.09
N GLY A 182 -3.96 -4.15 -8.98
CA GLY A 182 -4.65 -3.24 -9.88
C GLY A 182 -5.57 -2.31 -9.11
N MET A 183 -6.03 -1.25 -9.78
CA MET A 183 -6.68 -0.08 -9.20
C MET A 183 -5.80 0.51 -8.10
N ILE A 184 -4.60 0.98 -8.46
CA ILE A 184 -3.57 1.49 -7.55
C ILE A 184 -3.12 2.90 -7.98
N ARG A 185 -3.60 3.91 -7.23
CA ARG A 185 -3.05 5.27 -7.16
C ARG A 185 -3.45 5.94 -5.84
N PRO A 186 -2.76 5.64 -4.72
CA PRO A 186 -3.12 6.09 -3.39
C PRO A 186 -3.17 7.62 -3.27
N ASN A 187 -4.30 8.12 -2.78
CA ASN A 187 -4.43 9.48 -2.27
C ASN A 187 -5.06 9.42 -0.88
N MET A 188 -4.24 9.01 0.10
CA MET A 188 -4.56 8.63 1.50
C MET A 188 -5.03 7.18 1.73
N ALA A 189 -5.05 6.38 0.67
CA ALA A 189 -4.61 4.98 0.55
C ALA A 189 -5.07 4.47 -0.84
N THR A 190 -4.37 3.52 -1.48
CA THR A 190 -4.83 2.67 -2.60
C THR A 190 -4.29 1.26 -2.54
N MET A 191 -5.01 0.41 -1.80
CA MET A 191 -4.63 -0.93 -1.29
C MET A 191 -5.32 -1.23 0.06
N LEU A 192 -5.13 -2.43 0.61
CA LEU A 192 -5.26 -2.67 2.05
C LEU A 192 -3.87 -2.95 2.65
N SER A 193 -3.55 -2.34 3.79
CA SER A 193 -2.32 -2.61 4.54
C SER A 193 -2.59 -2.60 6.04
N PHE A 194 -1.97 -3.55 6.74
CA PHE A 194 -2.11 -3.76 8.17
C PHE A 194 -0.73 -3.99 8.77
N VAL A 195 -0.29 -3.06 9.62
CA VAL A 195 1.02 -3.10 10.26
C VAL A 195 0.84 -3.00 11.78
N ALA A 196 1.58 -3.80 12.54
CA ALA A 196 1.56 -3.76 13.98
C ALA A 196 2.97 -3.80 14.57
N THR A 197 3.13 -3.17 15.72
CA THR A 197 4.32 -3.25 16.57
C THR A 197 3.93 -3.52 18.02
N ASP A 198 4.83 -4.14 18.77
CA ASP A 198 4.68 -4.34 20.22
C ASP A 198 5.39 -3.29 21.06
N ALA A 199 5.99 -2.27 20.42
CA ALA A 199 6.52 -1.09 21.08
C ALA A 199 5.42 -0.23 21.75
N PRO A 200 5.66 0.33 22.96
CA PRO A 200 4.72 1.21 23.64
C PRO A 200 4.79 2.61 23.03
N ILE A 201 3.84 2.94 22.16
CA ILE A 201 3.79 4.24 21.45
C ILE A 201 2.44 4.89 21.73
N SER A 202 2.45 6.18 22.11
CA SER A 202 1.24 6.92 22.41
C SER A 202 0.31 7.03 21.20
N LYS A 203 -1.00 7.10 21.45
CA LYS A 203 -2.03 7.19 20.39
C LYS A 203 -1.77 8.31 19.39
N VAL A 204 -1.30 9.47 19.87
CA VAL A 204 -1.01 10.64 19.02
C VAL A 204 0.15 10.32 18.07
N LEU A 205 1.22 9.72 18.59
CA LEU A 205 2.37 9.35 17.77
C LEU A 205 2.05 8.22 16.79
N VAL A 206 1.24 7.22 17.15
CA VAL A 206 0.79 6.17 16.22
C VAL A 206 0.13 6.78 14.98
N GLN A 207 -0.75 7.78 15.16
CA GLN A 207 -1.39 8.48 14.05
C GLN A 207 -0.40 9.31 13.22
N GLN A 208 0.52 10.03 13.86
CA GLN A 208 1.53 10.85 13.17
C GLN A 208 2.54 10.01 12.38
N LEU A 209 3.02 8.92 12.97
CA LEU A 209 3.89 7.94 12.33
C LEU A 209 3.21 7.33 11.10
N LEU A 210 1.94 6.92 11.23
CA LEU A 210 1.16 6.40 10.11
C LEU A 210 1.02 7.44 8.98
N GLN A 211 0.63 8.69 9.29
CA GLN A 211 0.48 9.73 8.28
C GLN A 211 1.78 10.02 7.54
N THR A 212 2.87 10.20 8.29
CA THR A 212 4.19 10.50 7.73
C THR A 212 4.67 9.38 6.82
N THR A 213 4.57 8.13 7.28
CA THR A 213 5.09 6.99 6.52
C THR A 213 4.23 6.63 5.32
N VAL A 214 2.90 6.77 5.39
CA VAL A 214 2.00 6.57 4.24
C VAL A 214 2.28 7.59 3.15
N GLU A 215 2.53 8.85 3.50
CA GLU A 215 2.78 9.92 2.53
C GLU A 215 4.01 9.64 1.66
N HIS A 216 5.04 9.01 2.22
CA HIS A 216 6.29 8.69 1.52
C HIS A 216 6.38 7.24 1.00
N SER A 217 5.32 6.44 1.14
CA SER A 217 5.30 5.04 0.71
C SER A 217 4.10 4.73 -0.19
N PHE A 218 2.94 4.41 0.38
CA PHE A 218 1.75 4.10 -0.39
C PHE A 218 1.29 5.30 -1.22
N ASN A 219 1.31 6.54 -0.71
CA ASN A 219 1.02 7.72 -1.53
C ASN A 219 2.12 8.07 -2.55
N ARG A 220 3.06 7.15 -2.80
CA ARG A 220 4.13 7.24 -3.80
C ARG A 220 4.20 6.00 -4.70
N ILE A 221 3.09 5.29 -4.86
CA ILE A 221 2.98 4.19 -5.84
C ILE A 221 1.83 4.41 -6.81
N THR A 222 1.97 3.95 -8.05
CA THR A 222 0.88 3.90 -9.02
C THR A 222 1.07 2.73 -9.96
N ILE A 223 -0.03 2.10 -10.39
CA ILE A 223 -0.01 1.05 -11.42
C ILE A 223 -0.76 1.54 -12.65
N ASP A 224 -2.00 1.97 -12.46
CA ASP A 224 -2.94 2.33 -13.52
C ASP A 224 -3.51 3.75 -13.39
N GLY A 225 -3.18 4.46 -12.30
CA GLY A 225 -3.72 5.80 -12.04
C GLY A 225 -5.12 5.80 -11.42
N ASP A 226 -5.68 4.64 -11.08
CA ASP A 226 -7.03 4.54 -10.55
C ASP A 226 -7.05 4.38 -9.02
N THR A 227 -7.53 5.41 -8.31
CA THR A 227 -7.73 5.37 -6.85
C THR A 227 -8.97 4.52 -6.48
N SER A 228 -8.83 3.54 -5.60
CA SER A 228 -9.93 2.62 -5.24
C SER A 228 -10.92 3.21 -4.22
N THR A 229 -12.09 2.56 -4.15
CA THR A 229 -13.18 2.88 -3.21
C THR A 229 -12.96 2.34 -1.80
N ASN A 230 -11.97 1.47 -1.59
CA ASN A 230 -11.86 0.64 -0.38
C ASN A 230 -10.61 0.89 0.44
N ASP A 231 -9.79 1.83 0.00
CA ASP A 231 -8.41 1.83 0.43
C ASP A 231 -8.23 2.20 1.88
N SER A 232 -7.35 1.45 2.56
CA SER A 232 -7.17 1.59 4.00
C SER A 232 -5.79 1.11 4.45
N CYS A 233 -5.11 1.88 5.29
CA CYS A 233 -3.89 1.48 5.98
C CYS A 233 -4.09 1.61 7.49
N ILE A 234 -3.84 0.55 8.24
CA ILE A 234 -3.94 0.51 9.70
C ILE A 234 -2.54 0.31 10.30
N PHE A 235 -2.22 1.10 11.32
CA PHE A 235 -1.03 0.90 12.15
C PHE A 235 -1.43 0.74 13.62
N VAL A 236 -0.87 -0.28 14.27
CA VAL A 236 -1.18 -0.66 15.65
C VAL A 236 0.09 -0.71 16.49
N ALA A 237 0.05 -0.15 17.69
CA ALA A 237 1.08 -0.32 18.70
C ALA A 237 0.46 -0.96 19.94
N THR A 238 0.85 -2.20 20.28
CA THR A 238 0.24 -2.95 21.39
C THR A 238 0.87 -2.64 22.74
N GLY A 239 2.12 -2.16 22.76
CA GLY A 239 2.89 -1.91 23.97
C GLY A 239 3.27 -3.16 24.79
N LEU A 240 2.99 -4.37 24.31
CA LEU A 240 3.15 -5.58 25.10
C LEU A 240 4.61 -6.05 25.27
N ALA A 241 5.55 -5.54 24.47
CA ALA A 241 6.97 -5.81 24.72
C ALA A 241 7.50 -5.08 25.97
N GLY A 242 6.72 -4.14 26.54
CA GLY A 242 7.09 -3.36 27.71
C GLY A 242 7.99 -2.17 27.39
N GLY A 243 8.61 -1.58 28.41
CA GLY A 243 9.39 -0.35 28.30
C GLY A 243 8.59 0.92 28.60
N ALA A 244 9.27 2.08 28.59
CA ALA A 244 8.62 3.37 28.76
C ALA A 244 7.92 3.81 27.46
N GLU A 245 6.69 4.30 27.55
CA GLU A 245 5.94 4.77 26.38
C GLU A 245 6.68 5.91 25.66
N ILE A 246 6.64 5.88 24.33
CA ILE A 246 7.14 6.96 23.47
C ILE A 246 5.97 7.93 23.26
N GLU A 247 6.08 9.14 23.81
CA GLU A 247 4.97 10.11 23.86
C GLU A 247 5.20 11.38 23.02
N SER A 248 6.45 11.71 22.67
CA SER A 248 6.81 12.90 21.89
C SER A 248 7.74 12.59 20.71
N GLN A 249 7.74 13.44 19.68
CA GLN A 249 8.72 13.41 18.58
C GLN A 249 10.12 13.82 19.04
N ASP A 250 10.23 14.55 20.15
CA ASP A 250 11.51 14.92 20.75
C ASP A 250 12.16 13.75 21.53
N ASP A 251 11.44 12.63 21.69
CA ASP A 251 11.99 11.42 22.28
C ASP A 251 13.10 10.86 21.37
N PRO A 252 14.31 10.58 21.89
CA PRO A 252 15.42 10.08 21.08
C PRO A 252 15.12 8.77 20.34
N ARG A 253 14.12 8.00 20.81
CA ARG A 253 13.68 6.74 20.21
C ARG A 253 12.75 6.93 19.01
N TYR A 254 12.08 8.10 18.92
CA TYR A 254 11.07 8.38 17.89
C TYR A 254 11.62 8.15 16.49
N GLN A 255 12.80 8.70 16.20
CA GLN A 255 13.39 8.61 14.86
C GLN A 255 13.65 7.15 14.45
N GLN A 256 14.14 6.31 15.37
CA GLN A 256 14.40 4.91 15.07
C GLN A 256 13.10 4.15 14.77
N VAL A 257 12.01 4.41 15.51
CA VAL A 257 10.69 3.83 15.23
C VAL A 257 10.17 4.29 13.87
N LEU A 258 10.29 5.58 13.57
CA LEU A 258 9.90 6.16 12.28
C LEU A 258 10.68 5.50 11.13
N ASP A 259 11.99 5.31 11.27
CA ASP A 259 12.83 4.71 10.25
C ASP A 259 12.46 3.23 9.99
N VAL A 260 12.18 2.46 11.04
CA VAL A 260 11.70 1.07 10.93
C VAL A 260 10.36 1.02 10.21
N LEU A 261 9.40 1.85 10.64
CA LEU A 261 8.08 1.91 10.02
C LEU A 261 8.18 2.34 8.57
N ALA A 262 9.01 3.33 8.24
CA ALA A 262 9.24 3.78 6.87
C ALA A 262 9.81 2.67 5.99
N ARG A 263 10.76 1.86 6.47
CA ARG A 263 11.28 0.69 5.73
C ARG A 263 10.19 -0.34 5.46
N ILE A 264 9.39 -0.68 6.48
CA ILE A 264 8.28 -1.64 6.35
C ILE A 264 7.23 -1.13 5.35
N MET A 265 6.79 0.12 5.51
CA MET A 265 5.76 0.71 4.65
C MET A 265 6.25 0.84 3.19
N ASN A 266 7.49 1.27 2.97
CA ASN A 266 8.10 1.33 1.64
C ASN A 266 8.21 -0.06 1.00
N ARG A 267 8.66 -1.07 1.75
CA ARG A 267 8.72 -2.45 1.26
C ARG A 267 7.34 -2.95 0.83
N LEU A 268 6.32 -2.75 1.66
CA LEU A 268 4.95 -3.16 1.37
C LEU A 268 4.35 -2.42 0.17
N ALA A 269 4.66 -1.13 0.00
CA ALA A 269 4.24 -0.34 -1.15
C ALA A 269 4.91 -0.81 -2.45
N GLN A 270 6.23 -1.04 -2.42
CA GLN A 270 6.96 -1.55 -3.58
C GLN A 270 6.52 -2.97 -3.95
N LEU A 271 6.19 -3.82 -2.98
CA LEU A 271 5.64 -5.16 -3.25
C LEU A 271 4.34 -5.11 -4.06
N ILE A 272 3.51 -4.08 -3.88
CA ILE A 272 2.30 -3.85 -4.70
C ILE A 272 2.68 -3.57 -6.15
N VAL A 273 3.62 -2.67 -6.38
CA VAL A 273 4.06 -2.30 -7.74
C VAL A 273 4.75 -3.47 -8.45
N ARG A 274 5.60 -4.21 -7.72
CA ARG A 274 6.30 -5.39 -8.23
C ARG A 274 5.37 -6.51 -8.65
N ASP A 275 4.23 -6.62 -7.98
CA ASP A 275 3.18 -7.58 -8.28
C ASP A 275 2.01 -6.95 -9.05
N GLY A 276 2.26 -5.82 -9.74
CA GLY A 276 1.24 -5.17 -10.54
C GLY A 276 0.70 -6.07 -11.64
N GLU A 277 -0.59 -5.91 -11.97
CA GLU A 277 -1.27 -6.74 -12.96
C GLU A 277 -0.57 -6.69 -14.32
N GLY A 278 0.03 -7.81 -14.72
CA GLY A 278 0.81 -7.91 -15.95
C GLY A 278 2.15 -7.18 -15.94
N ALA A 279 2.62 -6.67 -14.80
CA ALA A 279 3.92 -6.01 -14.69
C ALA A 279 5.07 -6.96 -15.06
N THR A 280 6.04 -6.43 -15.82
CA THR A 280 7.30 -7.12 -16.16
C THR A 280 8.53 -6.36 -15.70
N LYS A 281 8.37 -5.06 -15.40
CA LYS A 281 9.42 -4.18 -14.89
C LYS A 281 8.93 -3.35 -13.70
N PHE A 282 9.81 -3.13 -12.74
CA PHE A 282 9.62 -2.21 -11.61
C PHE A 282 10.39 -0.93 -11.89
N ILE A 283 9.74 0.21 -11.69
CA ILE A 283 10.25 1.51 -12.12
C ILE A 283 10.27 2.44 -10.92
N THR A 284 11.43 3.04 -10.68
CA THR A 284 11.60 4.15 -9.74
C THR A 284 11.70 5.44 -10.54
N VAL A 285 10.78 6.36 -10.33
CA VAL A 285 10.84 7.72 -10.89
C VAL A 285 11.29 8.66 -9.78
N GLN A 286 12.54 9.07 -9.82
CA GLN A 286 13.13 10.01 -8.88
C GLN A 286 13.20 11.39 -9.51
N VAL A 287 12.60 12.38 -8.85
CA VAL A 287 12.66 13.78 -9.28
C VAL A 287 13.37 14.58 -8.21
N ASP A 288 14.47 15.20 -8.59
CA ASP A 288 15.31 16.07 -7.78
C ASP A 288 15.26 17.51 -8.31
N GLY A 289 15.83 18.43 -7.55
CA GLY A 289 16.07 19.80 -8.00
C GLY A 289 14.81 20.64 -8.14
N GLY A 290 13.70 20.29 -7.49
CA GLY A 290 12.49 21.11 -7.49
C GLY A 290 12.53 22.25 -6.47
N GLU A 291 11.67 23.25 -6.66
CA GLU A 291 11.43 24.34 -5.70
C GLU A 291 10.69 23.85 -4.45
N ASN A 292 9.82 22.85 -4.61
CA ASN A 292 9.10 22.20 -3.52
C ASN A 292 8.83 20.72 -3.83
N THR A 293 8.47 19.95 -2.81
CA THR A 293 8.22 18.51 -2.96
C THR A 293 7.00 18.20 -3.83
N GLN A 294 5.96 19.05 -3.81
CA GLN A 294 4.74 18.80 -4.59
C GLN A 294 5.00 18.83 -6.09
N GLU A 295 5.79 19.78 -6.61
CA GLU A 295 6.11 19.77 -8.05
C GLU A 295 6.98 18.57 -8.45
N CYS A 296 7.87 18.10 -7.58
CA CYS A 296 8.66 16.88 -7.82
C CYS A 296 7.72 15.68 -7.91
N CYS A 297 6.76 15.60 -6.99
CA CYS A 297 5.71 14.58 -6.97
C CYS A 297 4.85 14.62 -8.24
N ASP A 298 4.41 15.81 -8.67
CA ASP A 298 3.58 15.99 -9.86
C ASP A 298 4.32 15.55 -11.14
N VAL A 299 5.61 15.89 -11.27
CA VAL A 299 6.47 15.41 -12.36
C VAL A 299 6.63 13.90 -12.30
N ALA A 300 6.90 13.35 -11.12
CA ALA A 300 7.10 11.92 -10.93
C ALA A 300 5.84 11.13 -11.34
N TYR A 301 4.66 11.56 -10.91
CA TYR A 301 3.38 10.96 -11.33
C TYR A 301 3.10 11.15 -12.82
N SER A 302 3.38 12.32 -13.40
CA SER A 302 3.18 12.56 -14.83
C SER A 302 3.97 11.57 -15.70
N VAL A 303 5.19 11.24 -15.29
CA VAL A 303 6.05 10.21 -15.90
C VAL A 303 5.50 8.81 -15.61
N ALA A 304 5.23 8.52 -14.34
CA ALA A 304 4.85 7.20 -13.86
C ALA A 304 3.50 6.70 -14.39
N GLU A 305 2.58 7.60 -14.71
CA GLU A 305 1.23 7.32 -15.21
C GLU A 305 1.14 7.43 -16.74
N SER A 306 2.19 7.87 -17.45
CA SER A 306 2.11 8.07 -18.91
C SER A 306 2.03 6.72 -19.64
N PRO A 307 0.93 6.42 -20.38
CA PRO A 307 0.83 5.16 -21.12
C PRO A 307 1.93 5.01 -22.17
N LEU A 308 2.39 6.12 -22.76
CA LEU A 308 3.51 6.11 -23.70
C LEU A 308 4.81 5.68 -23.04
N ILE A 309 5.11 6.16 -21.83
CA ILE A 309 6.32 5.73 -21.12
C ILE A 309 6.19 4.27 -20.68
N LYS A 310 5.07 3.90 -20.06
CA LYS A 310 4.83 2.54 -19.56
C LYS A 310 4.89 1.48 -20.67
N THR A 311 4.41 1.80 -21.88
CA THR A 311 4.52 0.90 -23.05
C THR A 311 5.94 0.86 -23.64
N ALA A 312 6.68 1.96 -23.61
CA ALA A 312 8.09 1.96 -24.02
C ALA A 312 8.94 1.10 -23.07
N LEU A 313 8.68 1.21 -21.76
CA LEU A 313 9.30 0.36 -20.74
C LEU A 313 9.01 -1.12 -20.97
N PHE A 314 7.74 -1.49 -21.24
CA PHE A 314 7.38 -2.87 -21.58
C PHE A 314 8.12 -3.37 -22.83
N ALA A 315 8.21 -2.54 -23.87
CA ALA A 315 8.94 -2.85 -25.10
C ALA A 315 10.47 -2.81 -24.96
N SER A 316 10.99 -2.42 -23.79
CA SER A 316 12.41 -2.13 -23.55
C SER A 316 12.99 -1.11 -24.56
N ASP A 317 12.17 -0.11 -24.94
CA ASP A 317 12.52 0.99 -25.85
C ASP A 317 13.01 2.20 -25.03
N PRO A 318 14.28 2.64 -25.15
CA PRO A 318 14.86 3.77 -24.40
C PRO A 318 14.39 5.14 -24.90
N ASN A 319 13.07 5.30 -24.98
CA ASN A 319 12.41 6.45 -25.59
C ASN A 319 12.41 7.70 -24.69
N TRP A 320 13.57 8.34 -24.55
CA TRP A 320 13.75 9.52 -23.71
C TRP A 320 12.86 10.70 -24.13
N GLY A 321 12.48 10.78 -25.41
CA GLY A 321 11.52 11.76 -25.92
C GLY A 321 10.16 11.70 -25.21
N ARG A 322 9.68 10.50 -24.86
CA ARG A 322 8.43 10.33 -24.09
C ARG A 322 8.60 10.80 -22.63
N ILE A 323 9.79 10.68 -22.05
CA ILE A 323 10.09 11.15 -20.69
C ILE A 323 10.05 12.67 -20.64
N VAL A 324 10.75 13.36 -21.53
CA VAL A 324 10.73 14.85 -21.58
C VAL A 324 9.35 15.40 -21.91
N MET A 325 8.56 14.70 -22.75
CA MET A 325 7.15 15.03 -22.99
C MET A 325 6.33 14.95 -21.69
N ALA A 326 6.54 13.91 -20.88
CA ALA A 326 5.83 13.77 -19.61
C ALA A 326 6.24 14.82 -18.57
N ILE A 327 7.52 15.22 -18.52
CA ILE A 327 7.97 16.35 -17.70
C ILE A 327 7.25 17.64 -18.14
N GLY A 328 7.20 17.90 -19.45
CA GLY A 328 6.56 19.10 -20.00
C GLY A 328 5.05 19.21 -19.74
N LYS A 329 4.33 18.09 -19.65
CA LYS A 329 2.88 18.08 -19.35
C LYS A 329 2.56 18.07 -17.85
N ALA A 330 3.55 18.00 -16.96
CA ALA A 330 3.34 17.88 -15.51
C ALA A 330 2.71 19.12 -14.86
N GLY A 331 2.62 20.25 -15.59
CA GLY A 331 1.97 21.46 -15.10
C GLY A 331 2.83 22.33 -14.18
N VAL A 332 4.14 22.07 -14.12
CA VAL A 332 5.08 22.87 -13.31
C VAL A 332 5.18 24.30 -13.87
N PRO A 333 4.81 25.35 -13.11
CA PRO A 333 4.83 26.72 -13.59
C PRO A 333 6.23 27.19 -13.97
N ASN A 334 6.36 27.86 -15.12
CA ASN A 334 7.62 28.48 -15.59
C ASN A 334 8.84 27.54 -15.59
N LEU A 335 8.65 26.24 -15.88
CA LEU A 335 9.76 25.30 -15.99
C LEU A 335 10.69 25.69 -17.14
N ASP A 336 11.93 26.02 -16.79
CA ASP A 336 13.00 26.25 -17.76
C ASP A 336 13.55 24.90 -18.24
N SER A 337 13.06 24.44 -19.39
CA SER A 337 13.45 23.14 -19.95
C SER A 337 14.96 23.04 -20.20
N SER A 338 15.67 24.15 -20.41
CA SER A 338 17.11 24.16 -20.66
C SER A 338 17.97 23.76 -19.45
N LYS A 339 17.35 23.64 -18.26
CA LYS A 339 18.03 23.18 -17.04
C LYS A 339 17.72 21.73 -16.68
N VAL A 340 16.77 21.12 -17.39
CA VAL A 340 16.30 19.77 -17.07
C VAL A 340 17.36 18.76 -17.48
N GLN A 341 17.66 17.84 -16.57
CA GLN A 341 18.52 16.70 -16.84
C GLN A 341 17.76 15.41 -16.59
N VAL A 342 18.03 14.37 -17.38
CA VAL A 342 17.38 13.07 -17.25
C VAL A 342 18.40 11.95 -17.39
N TRP A 343 18.32 10.98 -16.48
CA TRP A 343 19.07 9.73 -16.53
C TRP A 343 18.13 8.53 -16.56
N LEU A 344 18.53 7.52 -17.31
CA LEU A 344 17.98 6.17 -17.30
C LEU A 344 19.04 5.25 -16.68
N GLY A 345 18.81 4.75 -15.47
CA GLY A 345 19.87 4.21 -14.63
C GLY A 345 20.96 5.26 -14.42
N ASP A 346 22.21 4.90 -14.72
CA ASP A 346 23.34 5.82 -14.70
C ASP A 346 23.59 6.53 -16.05
N VAL A 347 22.84 6.19 -17.09
CA VAL A 347 23.00 6.75 -18.44
C VAL A 347 22.26 8.07 -18.55
N GLN A 348 22.99 9.18 -18.72
CA GLN A 348 22.38 10.49 -18.96
C GLN A 348 21.85 10.58 -20.38
N ILE A 349 20.52 10.60 -20.53
CA ILE A 349 19.82 10.64 -21.83
C ILE A 349 19.46 12.08 -22.23
N CYS A 350 19.29 12.98 -21.26
CA CYS A 350 19.02 14.39 -21.47
C CYS A 350 20.00 15.25 -20.66
N LEU A 351 20.67 16.18 -21.33
CA LEU A 351 21.58 17.17 -20.77
C LEU A 351 21.10 18.57 -21.18
N ASP A 352 20.89 19.44 -20.19
CA ASP A 352 20.45 20.83 -20.39
C ASP A 352 19.22 20.97 -21.32
N GLY A 353 18.23 20.07 -21.13
CA GLY A 353 17.01 20.02 -21.93
C GLY A 353 17.12 19.43 -23.33
N GLY A 354 18.33 19.06 -23.76
CA GLY A 354 18.62 18.46 -25.06
C GLY A 354 19.09 17.00 -24.95
N ALA A 355 19.20 16.32 -26.09
CA ALA A 355 19.83 15.00 -26.14
C ALA A 355 21.29 15.11 -25.66
N ASN A 356 21.72 14.23 -24.76
CA ASN A 356 23.12 14.18 -24.35
C ASN A 356 24.00 13.71 -25.53
N PRO A 357 25.03 14.47 -25.96
CA PRO A 357 25.93 14.06 -27.04
C PRO A 357 26.66 12.72 -26.80
N ASP A 358 26.85 12.35 -25.54
CA ASP A 358 27.52 11.10 -25.15
C ASP A 358 26.55 9.90 -25.03
N TYR A 359 25.24 10.13 -25.20
CA TYR A 359 24.25 9.06 -25.18
C TYR A 359 24.34 8.19 -26.43
N THR A 360 24.23 6.88 -26.24
CA THR A 360 24.12 5.88 -27.31
C THR A 360 22.88 5.02 -27.07
N GLU A 361 22.20 4.63 -28.14
CA GLU A 361 21.02 3.74 -28.05
C GLU A 361 21.35 2.40 -27.39
N GLU A 362 22.56 1.88 -27.59
CA GLU A 362 23.03 0.65 -26.97
C GLU A 362 23.09 0.76 -25.44
N ALA A 363 23.54 1.90 -24.91
CA ALA A 363 23.59 2.16 -23.48
C ALA A 363 22.17 2.26 -22.88
N GLY A 364 21.26 2.96 -23.57
CA GLY A 364 19.85 3.02 -23.18
C GLY A 364 19.18 1.65 -23.21
N ALA A 365 19.39 0.87 -24.27
CA ALA A 365 18.85 -0.47 -24.43
C ALA A 365 19.38 -1.44 -23.35
N ALA A 366 20.64 -1.31 -22.94
CA ALA A 366 21.22 -2.11 -21.86
C ALA A 366 20.46 -1.88 -20.53
N VAL A 367 20.20 -0.63 -20.15
CA VAL A 367 19.40 -0.32 -18.95
C VAL A 367 17.95 -0.79 -19.12
N MET A 368 17.36 -0.56 -20.31
CA MET A 368 16.01 -1.01 -20.59
C MET A 368 15.85 -2.54 -20.55
N ALA A 369 16.91 -3.34 -20.70
CA ALA A 369 16.85 -4.79 -20.56
C ALA A 369 16.67 -5.25 -19.10
N GLU A 370 16.95 -4.39 -18.13
CA GLU A 370 16.82 -4.70 -16.71
C GLU A 370 15.37 -4.84 -16.28
N LYS A 371 15.15 -5.53 -15.16
CA LYS A 371 13.83 -5.68 -14.54
C LYS A 371 13.49 -4.53 -13.61
N GLU A 372 14.50 -3.84 -13.10
CA GLU A 372 14.35 -2.72 -12.19
C GLU A 372 15.06 -1.53 -12.79
N ILE A 373 14.33 -0.46 -13.05
CA ILE A 373 14.84 0.69 -13.79
C ILE A 373 14.59 1.94 -12.96
N THR A 374 15.62 2.78 -12.85
CA THR A 374 15.48 4.11 -12.26
C THR A 374 15.47 5.15 -13.37
N ILE A 375 14.46 6.02 -13.37
CA ILE A 375 14.43 7.25 -14.17
C ILE A 375 14.70 8.39 -13.20
N ARG A 376 15.87 9.02 -13.29
CA ARG A 376 16.22 10.19 -12.48
C ARG A 376 16.02 11.45 -13.30
N ILE A 377 15.36 12.45 -12.73
CA ILE A 377 15.08 13.74 -13.34
C ILE A 377 15.58 14.82 -12.39
N ASP A 378 16.37 15.77 -12.87
CA ASP A 378 16.72 16.97 -12.12
C ASP A 378 16.07 18.17 -12.82
N LEU A 379 15.26 18.93 -12.09
CA LEU A 379 14.55 20.09 -12.63
C LEU A 379 15.43 21.36 -12.67
N GLY A 380 16.53 21.41 -11.92
CA GLY A 380 17.46 22.55 -11.90
C GLY A 380 16.89 23.83 -11.28
N ARG A 381 15.95 23.72 -10.33
CA ARG A 381 15.20 24.84 -9.73
C ARG A 381 15.44 25.04 -8.24
N GLY A 382 15.80 24.00 -7.49
CA GLY A 382 15.92 24.05 -6.03
C GLY A 382 16.58 22.80 -5.44
N THR A 383 16.18 22.42 -4.23
CA THR A 383 16.74 21.27 -3.50
C THR A 383 15.69 20.24 -3.09
N ALA A 384 14.42 20.47 -3.44
CA ALA A 384 13.36 19.53 -3.14
C ALA A 384 13.50 18.29 -4.02
N LYS A 385 12.98 17.18 -3.51
CA LYS A 385 12.97 15.89 -4.21
C LYS A 385 11.75 15.08 -3.80
N ASP A 386 11.34 14.19 -4.69
CA ASP A 386 10.35 13.16 -4.39
C ASP A 386 10.55 11.94 -5.30
N THR A 387 10.00 10.80 -4.90
CA THR A 387 10.13 9.53 -5.63
C THR A 387 8.79 8.85 -5.73
N VAL A 388 8.42 8.39 -6.93
CA VAL A 388 7.22 7.58 -7.18
C VAL A 388 7.64 6.25 -7.81
N TYR A 389 6.99 5.16 -7.40
CA TYR A 389 7.20 3.83 -7.95
C TYR A 389 6.04 3.42 -8.86
N THR A 390 6.36 2.81 -9.99
CA THR A 390 5.37 2.30 -10.96
C THR A 390 5.88 1.06 -11.67
N CYS A 391 5.07 0.50 -12.55
CA CYS A 391 5.45 -0.59 -13.43
C CYS A 391 5.24 -0.20 -14.90
N ASP A 392 5.62 -1.10 -15.80
CA ASP A 392 5.31 -1.01 -17.23
C ASP A 392 3.82 -1.32 -17.54
N PHE A 393 3.43 -1.22 -18.81
CA PHE A 393 2.06 -1.51 -19.29
C PHE A 393 2.12 -2.57 -20.39
N SER A 394 1.82 -3.81 -20.01
CA SER A 394 1.88 -4.99 -20.88
C SER A 394 0.53 -5.39 -21.49
N TYR A 395 0.56 -6.36 -22.41
CA TYR A 395 -0.65 -7.01 -22.92
C TYR A 395 -1.43 -7.76 -21.83
N ASP A 396 -0.74 -8.31 -20.83
CA ASP A 396 -1.38 -9.09 -19.77
C ASP A 396 -2.24 -8.20 -18.87
N TYR A 397 -1.85 -6.94 -18.64
CA TYR A 397 -2.72 -5.97 -17.95
C TYR A 397 -4.08 -5.84 -18.65
N VAL A 398 -4.07 -5.68 -19.98
CA VAL A 398 -5.30 -5.56 -20.79
C VAL A 398 -6.12 -6.83 -20.71
N LYS A 399 -5.48 -7.99 -20.83
CA LYS A 399 -6.14 -9.30 -20.77
C LYS A 399 -6.83 -9.52 -19.41
N ILE A 400 -6.10 -9.32 -18.31
CA ILE A 400 -6.60 -9.49 -16.94
C ILE A 400 -7.84 -8.61 -16.73
N ASN A 401 -7.75 -7.34 -17.11
CA ASN A 401 -8.83 -6.37 -16.85
C ASN A 401 -9.99 -6.46 -17.84
N ALA A 402 -9.79 -6.98 -19.05
CA ALA A 402 -10.87 -7.28 -19.99
C ALA A 402 -11.68 -8.52 -19.56
N ASP A 403 -11.03 -9.53 -18.96
CA ASP A 403 -11.64 -10.80 -18.59
C ASP A 403 -12.10 -10.86 -17.12
N TYR A 404 -11.83 -9.83 -16.29
CA TYR A 404 -12.01 -9.86 -14.83
C TYR A 404 -13.42 -10.26 -14.33
N ARG A 405 -14.47 -10.03 -15.13
CA ARG A 405 -15.87 -10.36 -14.80
C ARG A 405 -16.46 -11.52 -15.62
N SER A 406 -15.68 -12.14 -16.50
CA SER A 406 -16.14 -13.16 -17.45
C SER A 406 -16.09 -14.57 -16.87
#